data_AF-A0A560FAL2-F1
#
_entry.id   AF-A0A560FAL2-F1
#
_cell.length_a   1.000
_cell.length_b   1.000
_cell.length_c   1.000
_cell.angle_alpha   90.00
_cell.angle_beta   90.00
_cell.angle_gamma   90.00
#
_symmetry.space_group_name_H-M   'P 1'
#
loop_
_entity.id
_entity.type
_entity.pdbx_description
1 polymer ?
#
loop_
_entity_poly.entity_id
_entity_poly.type
_entity_poly.pdbx_seq_one_letter_code
_entity_poly.pdbx_strand_id
1 'polypeptide(L)'
;MDERHAAARLLTIACDAPSASDASLVASSTPAPTRRGLLAGFAKLATGAALVGGVASPLPALAKAATKHHSGASHGHSAAHGNLMHGDWSNARAATRPLSDNRRVLAFNHLHTGEKLKVTYWADGKYLPTALHDVNSILRDWRTNQTIAMDPKLLDLMFQMQHRLRTNETIQVICGYRCPKTNAMLAANSEGVASHSMHMEGKAIDLDLASKPLARIRQVAVELKQGGVGYYPKSNFVHVDTGRVRQWA
;
A
#
# COMPACT_ATOMS: atom_id res chain seq x y z
N MET A 1 -12.21 10.31 -25.75
CA MET A 1 -11.93 10.51 -24.32
C MET A 1 -13.14 9.98 -23.58
N ASP A 2 -12.99 8.87 -22.87
CA ASP A 2 -14.08 8.00 -22.40
C ASP A 2 -14.62 8.47 -21.04
N GLU A 3 -15.92 8.75 -20.97
CA GLU A 3 -16.67 9.32 -19.82
C GLU A 3 -16.81 8.37 -18.61
N ARG A 4 -16.06 7.27 -18.56
CA ARG A 4 -16.12 6.29 -17.46
C ARG A 4 -15.31 6.67 -16.22
N HIS A 5 -14.65 7.84 -16.19
CA HIS A 5 -13.80 8.28 -15.08
C HIS A 5 -14.45 9.29 -14.11
N ALA A 6 -15.75 9.58 -14.24
CA ALA A 6 -16.39 10.67 -13.48
C ALA A 6 -17.12 10.24 -12.18
N ALA A 7 -16.98 9.01 -11.70
CA ALA A 7 -17.73 8.52 -10.53
C ALA A 7 -16.84 7.96 -9.41
N ALA A 8 -15.94 8.80 -8.90
CA ALA A 8 -15.53 8.71 -7.51
C ALA A 8 -15.69 10.12 -6.93
N ARG A 9 -16.88 10.45 -6.40
CA ARG A 9 -17.01 11.56 -5.46
C ARG A 9 -16.26 11.16 -4.19
N LEU A 10 -14.95 11.30 -4.30
CA LEU A 10 -13.96 11.13 -3.26
C LEU A 10 -14.27 12.13 -2.18
N LEU A 11 -14.65 11.63 -1.01
CA LEU A 11 -14.56 12.41 0.22
C LEU A 11 -13.05 12.59 0.51
N THR A 12 -12.43 13.50 -0.24
CA THR A 12 -11.10 14.04 0.03
C THR A 12 -11.27 15.03 1.17
N ILE A 13 -11.45 14.52 2.38
CA ILE A 13 -11.07 15.27 3.56
C ILE A 13 -9.58 15.02 3.70
N ALA A 14 -8.79 15.98 3.20
CA ALA A 14 -7.40 16.09 3.60
C ALA A 14 -7.42 16.28 5.12
N CYS A 15 -6.77 15.38 5.85
CA CYS A 15 -6.38 15.71 7.20
C CYS A 15 -5.19 16.66 7.06
N ASP A 16 -5.42 17.96 7.20
CA ASP A 16 -4.31 18.88 7.42
C ASP A 16 -3.50 18.35 8.62
N ALA A 17 -2.21 18.16 8.40
CA ALA A 17 -1.26 17.98 9.48
C ALA A 17 -1.33 19.27 10.33
N PRO A 18 -1.53 19.20 11.66
CA PRO A 18 -1.47 20.41 12.46
C PRO A 18 -0.07 21.00 12.34
N SER A 19 0.01 22.19 11.73
CA SER A 19 1.16 23.09 11.83
C SER A 19 1.40 23.38 13.31
N ALA A 20 2.64 23.18 13.76
CA ALA A 20 3.09 23.56 15.09
C ALA A 20 3.25 25.10 15.16
N SER A 21 2.13 25.82 15.26
CA SER A 21 2.08 27.24 15.60
C SER A 21 0.63 27.69 15.76
N ASP A 22 0.12 27.65 16.99
CA ASP A 22 -0.81 28.63 17.59
C ASP A 22 -1.53 27.99 18.77
N ALA A 23 -0.85 28.05 19.92
CA ALA A 23 -1.51 28.04 21.20
C ALA A 23 -2.04 29.45 21.48
N SER A 24 -3.22 29.52 22.12
CA SER A 24 -3.89 30.72 22.64
C SER A 24 -4.73 31.54 21.65
N LEU A 25 -6.06 31.33 21.67
CA LEU A 25 -7.02 32.42 21.96
C LEU A 25 -8.47 31.89 22.17
N VAL A 26 -8.88 31.98 23.43
CA VAL A 26 -10.21 32.23 24.03
C VAL A 26 -11.42 32.38 23.08
N ALA A 27 -12.47 31.58 23.32
CA ALA A 27 -13.87 32.04 23.29
C ALA A 27 -14.77 31.14 24.15
N SER A 28 -15.31 31.75 25.20
CA SER A 28 -16.27 31.23 26.17
C SER A 28 -17.69 31.13 25.61
N SER A 29 -18.39 30.02 25.85
CA SER A 29 -19.85 29.95 25.82
C SER A 29 -20.39 29.47 27.17
N THR A 30 -21.28 30.28 27.74
CA THR A 30 -21.97 30.09 29.01
C THR A 30 -23.22 29.20 28.84
N PRO A 31 -23.58 28.42 29.87
CA PRO A 31 -24.98 28.09 30.14
C PRO A 31 -25.48 28.78 31.43
N ALA A 32 -26.76 29.17 31.42
CA ALA A 32 -27.48 29.82 32.52
C ALA A 32 -27.88 28.83 33.66
N PRO A 33 -28.24 29.32 34.87
CA PRO A 33 -27.85 28.68 36.13
C PRO A 33 -28.94 27.84 36.82
N THR A 34 -28.51 26.92 37.69
CA THR A 34 -29.30 26.41 38.82
C THR A 34 -28.52 26.55 40.13
N ARG A 35 -29.28 26.68 41.22
CA ARG A 35 -28.95 27.34 42.49
C ARG A 35 -28.05 26.55 43.46
N ARG A 36 -27.10 27.29 44.07
CA ARG A 36 -26.83 27.49 45.52
C ARG A 36 -26.11 26.39 46.33
N GLY A 37 -24.95 26.75 46.89
CA GLY A 37 -24.24 26.10 48.02
C GLY A 37 -22.72 26.30 47.96
N LEU A 38 -22.18 27.46 48.35
CA LEU A 38 -21.58 27.80 49.65
C LEU A 38 -20.11 27.31 49.86
N LEU A 39 -19.20 28.30 49.74
CA LEU A 39 -17.96 28.60 50.49
C LEU A 39 -16.72 27.67 50.51
N ALA A 40 -15.62 28.31 50.09
CA ALA A 40 -14.31 28.45 50.77
C ALA A 40 -13.15 27.52 50.37
N GLY A 41 -12.00 28.14 50.05
CA GLY A 41 -10.68 27.51 50.09
C GLY A 41 -9.65 28.08 49.12
N PHE A 42 -8.88 29.09 49.56
CA PHE A 42 -7.74 29.72 48.89
C PHE A 42 -6.50 28.81 48.75
N ALA A 43 -5.70 28.97 47.68
CA ALA A 43 -4.32 29.53 47.70
C ALA A 43 -3.33 28.94 46.64
N LYS A 44 -2.82 29.87 45.79
CA LYS A 44 -1.43 30.13 45.29
C LYS A 44 -0.44 28.94 45.09
N LEU A 45 0.09 28.73 43.87
CA LEU A 45 1.24 29.37 43.20
C LEU A 45 2.60 28.74 43.55
N ALA A 46 3.26 28.08 42.59
CA ALA A 46 4.73 28.01 42.53
C ALA A 46 5.25 27.62 41.13
N THR A 47 6.22 28.41 40.71
CA THR A 47 7.06 28.42 39.51
C THR A 47 8.07 27.26 39.50
N GLY A 48 8.50 26.79 38.32
CA GLY A 48 9.65 25.88 38.19
C GLY A 48 10.09 25.68 36.75
N ALA A 49 11.11 26.42 36.35
CA ALA A 49 11.78 26.35 35.04
C ALA A 49 12.68 25.11 34.94
N ALA A 50 12.72 24.49 33.75
CA ALA A 50 13.71 23.49 33.40
C ALA A 50 14.44 23.91 32.12
N LEU A 51 15.72 24.25 32.27
CA LEU A 51 16.69 24.44 31.20
C LEU A 51 17.24 23.06 30.80
N VAL A 52 17.16 22.70 29.52
CA VAL A 52 18.03 21.68 28.92
C VAL A 52 18.52 22.20 27.57
N GLY A 53 19.82 22.46 27.49
CA GLY A 53 20.52 22.80 26.26
C GLY A 53 20.84 21.57 25.40
N GLY A 54 21.31 21.80 24.18
CA GLY A 54 21.87 20.72 23.38
C GLY A 54 22.00 21.00 21.88
N VAL A 55 23.02 21.79 21.55
CA VAL A 55 23.97 21.60 20.43
C VAL A 55 23.44 21.25 19.02
N ALA A 56 23.52 22.24 18.14
CA ALA A 56 23.60 22.04 16.69
C ALA A 56 25.00 21.54 16.30
N SER A 57 25.08 20.63 15.32
CA SER A 57 26.32 20.36 14.57
C SER A 57 26.00 20.16 13.08
N PRO A 58 26.90 20.57 12.17
CA PRO A 58 26.61 20.69 10.75
C PRO A 58 27.03 19.47 9.93
N LEU A 59 26.37 19.32 8.78
CA LEU A 59 26.70 18.43 7.66
C LEU A 59 28.12 18.67 7.13
N PRO A 60 28.82 17.63 6.63
CA PRO A 60 29.88 17.82 5.65
C PRO A 60 29.47 17.39 4.23
N ALA A 61 30.14 18.08 3.31
CA ALA A 61 29.92 18.14 1.88
C ALA A 61 30.37 16.91 1.10
N LEU A 62 29.77 16.83 -0.09
CA LEU A 62 30.03 15.95 -1.22
C LEU A 62 31.48 16.07 -1.74
N ALA A 63 32.18 14.95 -1.89
CA ALA A 63 33.45 14.86 -2.63
C ALA A 63 33.31 13.92 -3.83
N LYS A 64 33.55 14.48 -5.02
CA LYS A 64 33.74 13.76 -6.30
C LYS A 64 35.10 13.07 -6.30
N ALA A 65 35.15 11.82 -6.76
CA ALA A 65 36.38 11.22 -7.27
C ALA A 65 36.09 10.52 -8.60
N ALA A 66 36.80 10.99 -9.64
CA ALA A 66 36.86 10.41 -10.96
C ALA A 66 38.15 9.60 -11.09
N THR A 67 38.09 8.44 -11.73
CA THR A 67 39.27 7.75 -12.26
C THR A 67 38.95 7.18 -13.64
N LYS A 68 39.69 7.67 -14.64
CA LYS A 68 39.82 7.12 -16.00
C LYS A 68 40.81 5.94 -16.00
N HIS A 69 40.92 5.31 -17.18
CA HIS A 69 42.05 4.52 -17.72
C HIS A 69 41.98 3.00 -17.43
N HIS A 70 42.26 2.06 -18.35
CA HIS A 70 43.00 2.06 -19.62
C HIS A 70 42.52 0.90 -20.52
N SER A 71 42.66 1.08 -21.83
CA SER A 71 42.51 0.09 -22.91
C SER A 71 43.74 -0.81 -23.04
N GLY A 72 43.54 -2.08 -23.43
CA GLY A 72 44.61 -2.99 -23.83
C GLY A 72 44.09 -4.10 -24.75
N ALA A 73 44.58 -4.12 -25.98
CA ALA A 73 44.37 -5.16 -26.98
C ALA A 73 45.69 -5.92 -27.20
N SER A 74 45.63 -7.22 -27.48
CA SER A 74 46.67 -7.90 -28.27
C SER A 74 46.15 -9.21 -28.88
N HIS A 75 46.62 -9.46 -30.10
CA HIS A 75 46.37 -10.60 -30.97
C HIS A 75 47.39 -11.73 -30.72
N GLY A 76 47.10 -12.95 -31.18
CA GLY A 76 48.09 -14.03 -31.33
C GLY A 76 47.52 -15.27 -32.03
N HIS A 77 48.22 -15.73 -33.08
CA HIS A 77 47.80 -16.72 -34.09
C HIS A 77 48.31 -18.17 -33.84
N SER A 78 47.45 -19.14 -34.20
CA SER A 78 47.63 -20.38 -35.01
C SER A 78 48.53 -21.59 -34.64
N ALA A 79 47.92 -22.78 -34.87
CA ALA A 79 48.44 -24.08 -35.36
C ALA A 79 49.35 -24.95 -34.46
N ALA A 80 49.30 -26.30 -34.41
CA ALA A 80 48.50 -27.36 -35.03
C ALA A 80 48.82 -28.74 -34.36
N HIS A 81 48.10 -29.79 -34.79
CA HIS A 81 48.28 -31.25 -34.56
C HIS A 81 47.74 -31.77 -33.20
N GLY A 82 46.84 -32.75 -33.08
CA GLY A 82 46.21 -33.72 -33.97
C GLY A 82 45.98 -35.00 -33.16
N ASN A 83 44.76 -35.54 -33.07
CA ASN A 83 44.44 -36.96 -33.27
C ASN A 83 42.94 -37.23 -33.05
N LEU A 84 42.41 -38.16 -33.84
CA LEU A 84 41.03 -38.63 -33.89
C LEU A 84 40.63 -39.38 -32.61
N MET A 85 39.44 -39.09 -32.08
CA MET A 85 38.58 -40.06 -31.40
C MET A 85 37.13 -39.65 -31.67
N HIS A 86 36.42 -40.48 -32.42
CA HIS A 86 34.99 -40.38 -32.64
C HIS A 86 34.28 -40.68 -31.30
N GLY A 87 33.80 -39.62 -30.63
CA GLY A 87 32.93 -39.72 -29.47
C GLY A 87 31.62 -39.02 -29.79
N ASP A 88 30.53 -39.78 -29.81
CA ASP A 88 29.18 -39.34 -30.09
C ASP A 88 28.83 -37.99 -29.46
N TRP A 89 28.61 -36.98 -30.31
CA TRP A 89 27.89 -35.78 -29.93
C TRP A 89 26.39 -36.10 -29.98
N SER A 90 25.95 -37.00 -29.10
CA SER A 90 24.55 -37.07 -28.75
C SER A 90 24.18 -35.71 -28.17
N ASN A 91 23.49 -34.91 -28.97
CA ASN A 91 22.81 -33.67 -28.59
C ASN A 91 21.89 -33.94 -27.39
N ALA A 92 22.44 -33.96 -26.19
CA ALA A 92 21.70 -33.67 -24.99
C ALA A 92 21.45 -32.16 -24.99
N ARG A 93 20.60 -31.72 -25.93
CA ARG A 93 19.78 -30.53 -25.70
C ARG A 93 18.96 -30.90 -24.49
N ALA A 94 19.46 -30.56 -23.29
CA ALA A 94 18.62 -30.43 -22.13
C ALA A 94 17.46 -29.57 -22.61
N ALA A 95 16.29 -30.20 -22.80
CA ALA A 95 15.10 -29.48 -23.11
C ALA A 95 14.90 -28.58 -21.91
N THR A 96 15.31 -27.31 -22.02
CA THR A 96 14.86 -26.25 -21.14
C THR A 96 13.36 -26.20 -21.37
N ARG A 97 12.62 -27.07 -20.68
CA ARG A 97 11.19 -26.90 -20.50
C ARG A 97 11.09 -25.45 -20.04
N PRO A 98 10.34 -24.59 -20.75
CA PRO A 98 10.08 -23.27 -20.19
C PRO A 98 9.50 -23.57 -18.82
N LEU A 99 10.21 -23.18 -17.75
CA LEU A 99 9.63 -23.17 -16.43
C LEU A 99 8.32 -22.43 -16.65
N SER A 100 7.19 -23.11 -16.45
CA SER A 100 5.90 -22.43 -16.40
C SER A 100 6.17 -21.21 -15.55
N ASP A 101 6.01 -20.01 -16.11
CA ASP A 101 6.41 -18.78 -15.46
C ASP A 101 5.57 -18.64 -14.19
N ASN A 102 6.05 -19.23 -13.10
CA ASN A 102 5.31 -19.41 -11.86
C ASN A 102 5.51 -18.14 -11.04
N ARG A 103 5.21 -17.02 -11.68
CA ARG A 103 5.28 -15.67 -11.14
C ARG A 103 3.87 -15.14 -11.01
N ARG A 104 3.58 -14.54 -9.85
CA ARG A 104 2.34 -13.80 -9.65
C ARG A 104 2.66 -12.32 -9.73
N VAL A 105 2.03 -11.67 -10.69
CA VAL A 105 2.24 -10.25 -11.00
C VAL A 105 0.94 -9.52 -10.75
N LEU A 106 1.03 -8.38 -10.07
CA LEU A 106 -0.08 -7.44 -9.92
C LEU A 106 0.36 -6.05 -10.38
N ALA A 107 -0.59 -5.29 -10.89
CA ALA A 107 -0.43 -3.88 -11.18
C ALA A 107 -1.48 -3.08 -10.40
N PHE A 108 -1.06 -1.95 -9.84
CA PHE A 108 -1.86 -1.08 -9.01
C PHE A 108 -1.79 0.36 -9.53
N ASN A 109 -2.90 1.08 -9.42
CA ASN A 109 -3.00 2.52 -9.61
C ASN A 109 -3.78 3.10 -8.42
N HIS A 110 -3.11 3.87 -7.58
CA HIS A 110 -3.73 4.45 -6.38
C HIS A 110 -4.49 5.72 -6.73
N LEU A 111 -5.82 5.69 -6.63
CA LEU A 111 -6.68 6.74 -7.19
C LEU A 111 -6.53 8.10 -6.49
N HIS A 112 -6.12 8.13 -5.21
CA HIS A 112 -5.90 9.38 -4.50
C HIS A 112 -4.52 10.01 -4.71
N THR A 113 -3.49 9.19 -4.94
CA THR A 113 -2.08 9.68 -5.00
C THR A 113 -1.54 9.69 -6.42
N GLY A 114 -2.18 8.98 -7.35
CA GLY A 114 -1.70 8.76 -8.71
C GLY A 114 -0.51 7.81 -8.81
N GLU A 115 -0.05 7.25 -7.68
CA GLU A 115 1.07 6.31 -7.66
C GLU A 115 0.71 5.01 -8.36
N LYS A 116 1.69 4.45 -9.06
CA LYS A 116 1.54 3.20 -9.83
C LYS A 116 2.63 2.24 -9.43
N LEU A 117 2.26 0.96 -9.33
CA LEU A 117 3.19 -0.12 -9.08
C LEU A 117 2.83 -1.29 -9.98
N LYS A 118 3.82 -1.87 -10.66
CA LYS A 118 3.70 -3.20 -11.27
C LYS A 118 4.78 -4.07 -10.67
N VAL A 119 4.38 -5.16 -10.02
CA VAL A 119 5.28 -5.94 -9.18
C VAL A 119 5.04 -7.43 -9.35
N THR A 120 6.13 -8.19 -9.43
CA THR A 120 6.10 -9.63 -9.18
C THR A 120 6.25 -9.83 -7.68
N TYR A 121 5.18 -10.22 -6.99
CA TYR A 121 5.20 -10.35 -5.52
C TYR A 121 5.49 -11.78 -5.05
N TRP A 122 5.36 -12.75 -5.95
CA TRP A 122 5.61 -14.16 -5.67
C TRP A 122 6.27 -14.81 -6.88
N ALA A 123 7.28 -15.62 -6.64
CA ALA A 123 7.99 -16.41 -7.64
C ALA A 123 8.58 -17.66 -6.99
N ASP A 124 8.61 -18.78 -7.72
CA ASP A 124 9.33 -19.99 -7.32
C ASP A 124 8.98 -20.49 -5.90
N GLY A 125 7.68 -20.47 -5.55
CA GLY A 125 7.21 -20.97 -4.26
C GLY A 125 7.22 -19.95 -3.11
N LYS A 126 7.79 -18.75 -3.29
CA LYS A 126 8.02 -17.79 -2.20
C LYS A 126 7.53 -16.38 -2.54
N TYR A 127 7.08 -15.66 -1.50
CA TYR A 127 6.87 -14.23 -1.59
C TYR A 127 8.22 -13.51 -1.67
N LEU A 128 8.27 -12.43 -2.45
CA LEU A 128 9.47 -11.63 -2.65
C LEU A 128 9.46 -10.44 -1.65
N PRO A 129 10.38 -10.38 -0.67
CA PRO A 129 10.32 -9.37 0.39
C PRO A 129 10.36 -7.92 -0.10
N THR A 130 11.18 -7.64 -1.11
CA THR A 130 11.28 -6.30 -1.73
C THR A 130 9.95 -5.88 -2.37
N ALA A 131 9.30 -6.79 -3.09
CA ALA A 131 7.99 -6.56 -3.67
C ALA A 131 6.91 -6.32 -2.61
N LEU A 132 6.93 -7.08 -1.51
CA LEU A 132 6.00 -6.86 -0.40
C LEU A 132 6.20 -5.49 0.25
N HIS A 133 7.46 -5.02 0.35
CA HIS A 133 7.75 -3.68 0.83
C HIS A 133 7.16 -2.59 -0.09
N ASP A 134 7.31 -2.74 -1.41
CA ASP A 134 6.72 -1.81 -2.38
C ASP A 134 5.19 -1.80 -2.32
N VAL A 135 4.58 -2.98 -2.13
CA VAL A 135 3.14 -3.14 -1.90
C VAL A 135 2.71 -2.42 -0.63
N ASN A 136 3.43 -2.56 0.48
CA ASN A 136 3.12 -1.84 1.72
C ASN A 136 3.14 -0.33 1.52
N SER A 137 4.03 0.18 0.66
CA SER A 137 4.11 1.60 0.33
C SER A 137 2.92 2.05 -0.52
N ILE A 138 2.58 1.37 -1.61
CA ILE A 138 1.46 1.81 -2.45
C ILE A 138 0.09 1.61 -1.78
N LEU A 139 -0.03 0.65 -0.87
CA LEU A 139 -1.26 0.39 -0.10
C LEU A 139 -1.27 1.08 1.27
N ARG A 140 -0.36 2.01 1.53
CA ARG A 140 -0.28 2.75 2.80
C ARG A 140 -1.52 3.60 3.04
N ASP A 141 -1.67 4.07 4.27
CA ASP A 141 -2.63 5.13 4.55
C ASP A 141 -2.11 6.43 3.94
N TRP A 142 -2.66 6.82 2.78
CA TRP A 142 -2.21 7.98 2.05
C TRP A 142 -2.44 9.32 2.79
N ARG A 143 -3.35 9.36 3.77
CA ARG A 143 -3.64 10.59 4.54
C ARG A 143 -2.58 10.87 5.60
N THR A 144 -1.96 9.82 6.13
CA THR A 144 -0.96 9.92 7.20
C THR A 144 0.42 9.43 6.78
N ASN A 145 0.55 8.90 5.57
CA ASN A 145 1.74 8.26 5.01
C ASN A 145 2.23 7.05 5.83
N GLN A 146 1.40 6.50 6.71
CA GLN A 146 1.77 5.38 7.57
C GLN A 146 1.63 4.05 6.81
N THR A 147 2.66 3.21 6.91
CA THR A 147 2.72 1.87 6.32
C THR A 147 2.63 0.81 7.41
N ILE A 148 2.11 -0.37 7.04
CA ILE A 148 2.24 -1.61 7.83
C ILE A 148 2.55 -2.76 6.87
N ALA A 149 2.87 -3.93 7.42
CA ALA A 149 2.93 -5.14 6.62
C ALA A 149 1.53 -5.53 6.15
N MET A 150 1.29 -5.49 4.85
CA MET A 150 0.07 -6.00 4.24
C MET A 150 0.11 -7.53 4.22
N ASP A 151 -1.05 -8.17 4.39
CA ASP A 151 -1.17 -9.63 4.33
C ASP A 151 -0.87 -10.13 2.90
N PRO A 152 0.16 -10.96 2.69
CA PRO A 152 0.46 -11.52 1.37
C PRO A 152 -0.71 -12.32 0.77
N LYS A 153 -1.59 -12.90 1.60
CA LYS A 153 -2.79 -13.61 1.13
C LYS A 153 -3.80 -12.67 0.47
N LEU A 154 -3.79 -11.38 0.81
CA LEU A 154 -4.62 -10.38 0.14
C LEU A 154 -4.19 -10.21 -1.33
N LEU A 155 -2.88 -10.31 -1.60
CA LEU A 155 -2.33 -10.30 -2.97
C LEU A 155 -2.72 -11.57 -3.73
N ASP A 156 -2.66 -12.72 -3.06
CA ASP A 156 -3.11 -13.99 -3.64
C ASP A 156 -4.60 -13.97 -3.98
N LEU A 157 -5.43 -13.36 -3.13
CA LEU A 157 -6.85 -13.17 -3.40
C LEU A 157 -7.06 -12.32 -4.65
N MET A 158 -6.41 -11.15 -4.75
CA MET A 158 -6.52 -10.28 -5.92
C MET A 158 -6.04 -10.96 -7.20
N PHE A 159 -4.95 -11.73 -7.13
CA PHE A 159 -4.44 -12.50 -8.27
C PHE A 159 -5.42 -13.59 -8.72
N GLN A 160 -6.05 -14.30 -7.79
CA GLN A 160 -7.09 -15.30 -8.10
C GLN A 160 -8.34 -14.65 -8.68
N MET A 161 -8.73 -13.47 -8.20
CA MET A 161 -9.82 -12.69 -8.78
C MET A 161 -9.53 -12.34 -10.24
N GLN A 162 -8.34 -11.82 -10.53
CA GLN A 162 -7.89 -11.52 -11.90
C GLN A 162 -7.95 -12.76 -12.80
N HIS A 163 -7.48 -13.91 -12.32
CA HIS A 163 -7.54 -15.17 -13.06
C HIS A 163 -8.99 -15.60 -13.38
N ARG A 164 -9.90 -15.57 -12.38
CA ARG A 164 -11.32 -15.89 -12.56
C ARG A 164 -12.05 -14.91 -13.48
N LEU A 165 -11.64 -13.64 -13.46
CA LEU A 165 -12.16 -12.58 -14.33
C LEU A 165 -11.53 -12.54 -15.73
N ARG A 166 -10.53 -13.40 -15.97
CA ARG A 166 -9.74 -13.47 -17.22
C ARG A 166 -9.18 -12.09 -17.59
N THR A 167 -8.52 -11.45 -16.64
CA THR A 167 -7.93 -10.12 -16.80
C THR A 167 -6.59 -10.05 -16.07
N ASN A 168 -5.70 -9.18 -16.54
CA ASN A 168 -4.47 -8.78 -15.86
C ASN A 168 -4.39 -7.26 -15.72
N GLU A 169 -5.54 -6.59 -15.83
CA GLU A 169 -5.63 -5.13 -15.80
C GLU A 169 -5.16 -4.55 -14.47
N THR A 170 -4.75 -3.28 -14.50
CA THR A 170 -4.33 -2.56 -13.31
C THR A 170 -5.49 -2.41 -12.31
N ILE A 171 -5.27 -2.88 -11.09
CA ILE A 171 -6.18 -2.71 -9.96
C ILE A 171 -6.23 -1.23 -9.59
N GLN A 172 -7.42 -0.65 -9.62
CA GLN A 172 -7.65 0.70 -9.14
C GLN A 172 -7.81 0.64 -7.63
N VAL A 173 -6.85 1.20 -6.89
CA VAL A 173 -6.85 1.18 -5.42
C VAL A 173 -7.56 2.41 -4.92
N ILE A 174 -8.67 2.21 -4.22
CA ILE A 174 -9.39 3.27 -3.51
C ILE A 174 -8.79 3.39 -2.10
N CYS A 175 -8.65 2.27 -1.38
CA CYS A 175 -8.12 2.27 -0.02
C CYS A 175 -7.41 0.95 0.32
N GLY A 176 -6.17 1.04 0.81
CA GLY A 176 -5.43 -0.06 1.41
C GLY A 176 -5.48 0.01 2.94
N TYR A 177 -4.33 0.07 3.61
CA TYR A 177 -4.26 0.29 5.05
C TYR A 177 -4.93 1.60 5.49
N ARG A 178 -5.59 1.56 6.65
CA ARG A 178 -6.10 2.74 7.36
C ARG A 178 -5.52 2.76 8.76
N CYS A 179 -4.85 3.84 9.14
CA CYS A 179 -4.43 3.98 10.52
C CYS A 179 -5.64 4.25 11.44
N PRO A 180 -5.51 4.02 12.78
CA PRO A 180 -6.61 4.25 13.72
C PRO A 180 -7.21 5.65 13.62
N LYS A 181 -6.36 6.67 13.44
CA LYS A 181 -6.78 8.07 13.27
C LYS A 181 -7.67 8.24 12.03
N THR A 182 -7.25 7.72 10.89
CA THR A 182 -8.03 7.76 9.64
C THR A 182 -9.32 6.97 9.76
N ASN A 183 -9.30 5.79 10.39
CA ASN A 183 -10.51 4.98 10.57
C ASN A 183 -11.53 5.71 11.44
N ALA A 184 -11.10 6.30 12.56
CA ALA A 184 -11.97 7.11 13.43
C ALA A 184 -12.54 8.34 12.71
N MET A 185 -11.70 9.06 11.94
CA MET A 185 -12.14 10.18 11.12
C MET A 185 -13.21 9.75 10.09
N LEU A 186 -13.01 8.63 9.39
CA LEU A 186 -14.00 8.14 8.43
C LEU A 186 -15.28 7.68 9.12
N ALA A 187 -15.19 6.98 10.26
CA ALA A 187 -16.36 6.56 11.03
C ALA A 187 -17.20 7.74 11.55
N ALA A 188 -16.58 8.88 11.83
CA ALA A 188 -17.29 10.10 12.24
C ALA A 188 -17.98 10.82 11.06
N ASN A 189 -17.48 10.66 9.84
CA ASN A 189 -17.91 11.44 8.67
C ASN A 189 -18.66 10.62 7.61
N SER A 190 -18.81 9.30 7.79
CA SER A 190 -19.44 8.42 6.82
C SER A 190 -20.10 7.21 7.48
N GLU A 191 -21.09 6.65 6.78
CA GLU A 191 -21.76 5.41 7.20
C GLU A 191 -20.97 4.18 6.76
N GLY A 192 -21.15 3.05 7.44
CA GLY A 192 -20.60 1.75 7.02
C GLY A 192 -19.12 1.52 7.34
N VAL A 193 -18.50 2.36 8.17
CA VAL A 193 -17.12 2.16 8.65
C VAL A 193 -17.12 1.39 9.97
N ALA A 194 -16.55 0.19 9.96
CA ALA A 194 -16.41 -0.62 11.17
C ALA A 194 -15.37 -0.02 12.14
N SER A 195 -15.65 -0.10 13.45
CA SER A 195 -14.70 0.27 14.51
C SER A 195 -13.46 -0.62 14.49
N HIS A 196 -13.62 -1.91 14.17
CA HIS A 196 -12.56 -2.89 13.96
C HIS A 196 -12.52 -3.28 12.49
N SER A 197 -11.85 -2.45 11.69
CA SER A 197 -11.77 -2.63 10.24
C SER A 197 -10.58 -3.53 9.86
N MET A 198 -10.79 -4.48 8.94
CA MET A 198 -9.70 -5.29 8.36
C MET A 198 -8.65 -4.44 7.63
N HIS A 199 -8.99 -3.19 7.25
CA HIS A 199 -8.02 -2.23 6.72
C HIS A 199 -6.97 -1.85 7.76
N MET A 200 -7.33 -1.76 9.05
CA MET A 200 -6.39 -1.42 10.12
C MET A 200 -5.40 -2.56 10.40
N GLU A 201 -5.73 -3.78 9.98
CA GLU A 201 -4.89 -4.97 10.12
C GLU A 201 -4.06 -5.27 8.86
N GLY A 202 -4.18 -4.46 7.80
CA GLY A 202 -3.47 -4.71 6.53
C GLY A 202 -4.02 -5.90 5.75
N LYS A 203 -5.26 -6.28 6.04
CA LYS A 203 -5.94 -7.48 5.51
C LYS A 203 -7.05 -7.16 4.53
N ALA A 204 -7.24 -5.89 4.17
CA ALA A 204 -8.32 -5.47 3.28
C ALA A 204 -7.88 -4.45 2.24
N ILE A 205 -8.64 -4.40 1.16
CA ILE A 205 -8.52 -3.40 0.12
C ILE A 205 -9.91 -3.07 -0.45
N ASP A 206 -10.11 -1.79 -0.73
CA ASP A 206 -11.22 -1.30 -1.54
C ASP A 206 -10.69 -1.08 -2.96
N LEU A 207 -11.26 -1.80 -3.94
CA LEU A 207 -10.75 -1.84 -5.30
C LEU A 207 -11.83 -1.76 -6.37
N ASP A 208 -11.40 -1.39 -7.57
CA ASP A 208 -12.14 -1.51 -8.82
C ASP A 208 -11.24 -2.07 -9.95
N LEU A 209 -11.87 -2.67 -10.96
CA LEU A 209 -11.25 -3.12 -12.20
C LEU A 209 -12.01 -2.47 -13.35
N ALA A 210 -11.48 -1.37 -13.88
CA ALA A 210 -12.18 -0.43 -14.76
C ALA A 210 -12.87 -1.06 -15.98
N SER A 211 -12.34 -2.18 -16.50
CA SER A 211 -12.95 -2.88 -17.65
C SER A 211 -14.05 -3.88 -17.27
N LYS A 212 -14.30 -4.13 -15.98
CA LYS A 212 -15.23 -5.15 -15.48
C LYS A 212 -16.43 -4.52 -14.77
N PRO A 213 -17.65 -5.04 -14.96
CA PRO A 213 -18.79 -4.62 -14.16
C PRO A 213 -18.54 -4.88 -12.67
N LEU A 214 -18.77 -3.90 -11.81
CA LEU A 214 -18.56 -3.99 -10.36
C LEU A 214 -19.28 -5.19 -9.72
N ALA A 215 -20.50 -5.48 -10.18
CA ALA A 215 -21.27 -6.65 -9.75
C ALA A 215 -20.56 -7.98 -10.06
N ARG A 216 -19.85 -8.07 -11.19
CA ARG A 216 -19.08 -9.25 -11.57
C ARG A 216 -17.81 -9.40 -10.73
N ILE A 217 -17.14 -8.29 -10.41
CA ILE A 217 -16.00 -8.28 -9.48
C ILE A 217 -16.42 -8.84 -8.12
N ARG A 218 -17.52 -8.30 -7.56
CA ARG A 218 -18.12 -8.78 -6.30
C ARG A 218 -18.46 -10.26 -6.37
N GLN A 219 -19.14 -10.70 -7.42
CA GLN A 219 -19.54 -12.10 -7.58
C GLN A 219 -18.32 -13.03 -7.53
N VAL A 220 -17.25 -12.72 -8.26
CA VAL A 220 -16.02 -13.52 -8.24
C VAL A 220 -15.37 -13.54 -6.86
N ALA A 221 -15.29 -12.39 -6.17
CA ALA A 221 -14.74 -12.33 -4.82
C ALA A 221 -15.52 -13.23 -3.84
N VAL A 222 -16.86 -13.22 -3.94
CA VAL A 222 -17.74 -14.09 -3.15
C VAL A 222 -17.50 -15.57 -3.45
N GLU A 223 -17.40 -15.94 -4.73
CA GLU A 223 -17.17 -17.32 -5.17
C GLU A 223 -15.83 -17.89 -4.70
N LEU A 224 -14.84 -17.04 -4.43
CA LEU A 224 -13.54 -17.45 -3.93
C LEU A 224 -13.56 -17.85 -2.44
N LYS A 225 -14.53 -17.37 -1.65
CA LYS A 225 -14.71 -17.70 -0.22
C LYS A 225 -13.43 -17.58 0.62
N GLN A 226 -12.61 -16.57 0.33
CA GLN A 226 -11.31 -16.35 0.98
C GLN A 226 -11.31 -15.21 2.02
N GLY A 227 -12.46 -14.59 2.25
CA GLY A 227 -12.70 -13.67 3.35
C GLY A 227 -13.94 -12.81 3.13
N GLY A 228 -13.97 -11.61 3.72
CA GLY A 228 -15.12 -10.70 3.65
C GLY A 228 -15.25 -10.00 2.29
N VAL A 229 -16.49 -9.75 1.86
CA VAL A 229 -16.79 -8.99 0.63
C VAL A 229 -17.87 -7.95 0.90
N GLY A 230 -17.54 -6.67 0.68
CA GLY A 230 -18.48 -5.56 0.73
C GLY A 230 -18.77 -5.01 -0.67
N TYR A 231 -20.02 -4.65 -0.95
CA TYR A 231 -20.43 -4.14 -2.27
C TYR A 231 -20.92 -2.69 -2.21
N TYR A 232 -20.17 -1.77 -2.81
CA TYR A 232 -20.44 -0.33 -2.72
C TYR A 232 -20.66 0.30 -4.10
N PRO A 233 -21.80 0.01 -4.78
CA PRO A 233 -22.05 0.51 -6.14
C PRO A 233 -22.16 2.03 -6.22
N LYS A 234 -22.67 2.70 -5.18
CA LYS A 234 -22.76 4.17 -5.13
C LYS A 234 -21.38 4.85 -5.08
N SER A 235 -20.40 4.17 -4.50
CA SER A 235 -19.02 4.65 -4.36
C SER A 235 -18.07 4.00 -5.37
N ASN A 236 -18.60 3.16 -6.27
CA ASN A 236 -17.91 2.46 -7.34
C ASN A 236 -16.70 1.62 -6.89
N PHE A 237 -16.85 0.82 -5.82
CA PHE A 237 -15.81 -0.13 -5.41
C PHE A 237 -16.37 -1.42 -4.79
N VAL A 238 -15.54 -2.46 -4.78
CA VAL A 238 -15.73 -3.69 -4.01
C VAL A 238 -14.68 -3.73 -2.91
N HIS A 239 -15.14 -3.97 -1.69
CA HIS A 239 -14.27 -4.29 -0.57
C HIS A 239 -13.98 -5.78 -0.56
N VAL A 240 -12.71 -6.16 -0.40
CA VAL A 240 -12.31 -7.55 -0.12
C VAL A 240 -11.33 -7.60 1.04
N ASP A 241 -11.46 -8.61 1.89
CA ASP A 241 -10.54 -8.87 2.99
C ASP A 241 -10.19 -10.37 3.14
N THR A 242 -9.14 -10.67 3.92
CA THR A 242 -8.70 -12.04 4.25
C THR A 242 -9.16 -12.52 5.64
N GLY A 243 -10.18 -11.87 6.20
CA GLY A 243 -10.80 -12.23 7.47
C GLY A 243 -11.83 -13.36 7.33
N ARG A 244 -12.82 -13.37 8.23
CA ARG A 244 -13.92 -14.36 8.16
C ARG A 244 -14.75 -14.16 6.90
N VAL A 245 -15.14 -15.27 6.26
CA VAL A 245 -16.06 -15.27 5.12
C VAL A 245 -17.40 -14.68 5.54
N ARG A 246 -17.74 -13.53 4.95
CA ARG A 246 -18.98 -12.78 5.20
C ARG A 246 -19.24 -11.83 4.02
N GLN A 247 -20.47 -11.35 3.90
CA GLN A 247 -20.85 -10.44 2.82
C GLN A 247 -21.75 -9.33 3.34
N TRP A 248 -21.62 -8.13 2.79
CA TRP A 248 -22.47 -6.98 3.07
C TRP A 248 -22.57 -6.05 1.83
N ALA A 249 -23.51 -5.12 1.86
CA ALA A 249 -23.75 -4.14 0.80
C ALA A 249 -24.35 -2.86 1.40
#